data_AF-A0A963VLU5-F1
#
_entry.id   AF-A0A963VLU5-F1
#
_cell.length_a   1.000
_cell.length_b   1.000
_cell.length_c   1.000
_cell.angle_alpha   90.00
_cell.angle_beta   90.00
_cell.angle_gamma   90.00
#
_symmetry.space_group_name_H-M   'P 1'
#
loop_
_entity.id
_entity.type
_entity.pdbx_description
1 polymer ?
#
loop_
_entity_poly.entity_id
_entity_poly.type
_entity_poly.pdbx_seq_one_letter_code
_entity_poly.pdbx_strand_id
1 'polypeptide(L)'
;SDTAGSIRIPAALNGIVGFKNTARLVPTDGAVPLSTTLDTVCAMTRSVADAIVVHEILAARSVTRSHAPLAGYRLAMVRTLMLDDVDATVAGAYQRTLAQLRAAGAQVTEIDLPELRELAGLMAQGGFSGAESYA
;
A
#
# COMPACT_ATOMS: atom_id res chain seq x y z
N SER A 1 6.44 11.87 2.25
CA SER A 1 5.20 11.48 1.56
C SER A 1 5.38 10.10 0.94
N ASP A 2 4.30 9.45 0.52
CA ASP A 2 4.31 8.28 -0.38
C ASP A 2 3.73 8.72 -1.73
N THR A 3 4.62 9.08 -2.67
CA THR A 3 4.24 9.50 -4.02
C THR A 3 4.11 8.30 -4.95
N ALA A 4 5.09 7.40 -4.90
CA ALA A 4 5.14 6.17 -5.71
C ALA A 4 5.49 4.92 -4.87
N GLY A 5 5.54 5.03 -3.55
CA GLY A 5 5.96 3.95 -2.65
C GLY A 5 6.89 4.38 -1.52
N SER A 6 7.27 5.66 -1.43
CA SER A 6 8.33 6.16 -0.53
C SER A 6 8.03 6.03 0.98
N ILE A 7 6.88 5.48 1.38
CA ILE A 7 6.60 5.05 2.76
C ILE A 7 6.49 3.52 2.83
N ARG A 8 5.72 2.90 1.93
CA ARG A 8 5.51 1.44 1.92
C ARG A 8 6.78 0.65 1.62
N ILE A 9 7.57 1.09 0.65
CA ILE A 9 8.82 0.42 0.22
C ILE A 9 9.87 0.43 1.32
N PRO A 10 10.32 1.59 1.87
CA PRO A 10 11.31 1.58 2.94
C PRO A 10 10.80 0.89 4.20
N ALA A 11 9.49 0.95 4.49
CA ALA A 11 8.92 0.20 5.61
C ALA A 11 9.07 -1.32 5.44
N ALA A 12 8.78 -1.84 4.25
CA ALA A 12 8.96 -3.26 3.93
C ALA A 12 10.43 -3.69 4.07
N LEU A 13 11.37 -2.85 3.62
CA LEU A 13 12.81 -3.12 3.71
C LEU A 13 13.35 -3.09 5.16
N ASN A 14 12.69 -2.35 6.05
CA ASN A 14 13.09 -2.21 7.45
C ASN A 14 12.25 -3.07 8.42
N GLY A 15 11.32 -3.89 7.92
CA GLY A 15 10.47 -4.73 8.75
C GLY A 15 9.50 -3.95 9.65
N ILE A 16 9.04 -2.78 9.19
CA ILE A 16 8.08 -1.93 9.92
C ILE A 16 6.81 -1.68 9.10
N VAL A 17 5.81 -1.03 9.69
CA VAL A 17 4.53 -0.77 9.04
C VAL A 17 4.60 0.54 8.25
N GLY A 18 4.41 0.46 6.93
CA GLY A 18 4.22 1.61 6.05
C GLY A 18 2.77 1.67 5.58
N PHE A 19 2.01 2.65 6.07
CA PHE A 19 0.61 2.82 5.70
C PHE A 19 0.44 4.06 4.82
N LYS A 20 -0.06 3.87 3.59
CA LYS A 20 -0.48 4.96 2.72
C LYS A 20 -2.00 5.04 2.74
N ASN A 21 -2.54 6.11 3.30
CA ASN A 21 -3.97 6.37 3.37
C ASN A 21 -4.54 6.83 2.00
N THR A 22 -5.85 7.08 1.99
CA THR A 22 -6.54 7.71 0.87
C THR A 22 -5.86 9.03 0.48
N ALA A 23 -5.61 9.20 -0.81
CA ALA A 23 -5.00 10.43 -1.33
C ALA A 23 -5.82 11.67 -0.90
N ARG A 24 -5.12 12.77 -0.61
CA ARG A 24 -5.70 14.07 -0.19
C ARG A 24 -6.48 14.05 1.14
N LEU A 25 -6.46 12.96 1.90
CA LEU A 25 -7.12 12.90 3.21
C LEU A 25 -6.33 13.62 4.30
N VAL A 26 -5.01 13.68 4.18
CA VAL A 26 -4.12 14.46 5.06
C VAL A 26 -3.66 15.68 4.28
N PRO A 27 -3.79 16.90 4.82
CA PRO A 27 -3.28 18.11 4.17
C PRO A 27 -1.78 18.02 3.91
N THR A 28 -1.34 18.59 2.80
CA THR A 28 0.08 18.61 2.40
C THR A 28 0.72 19.98 2.61
N ASP A 29 0.01 20.92 3.26
CA ASP A 29 0.50 22.26 3.57
C ASP A 29 1.85 22.20 4.31
N GLY A 30 2.83 22.93 3.79
CA GLY A 30 4.19 22.97 4.31
C GLY A 30 5.08 21.80 3.90
N ALA A 31 4.58 20.79 3.18
CA ALA A 31 5.43 19.77 2.54
C ALA A 31 6.05 20.31 1.25
N VAL A 32 7.30 19.95 0.97
CA VAL A 32 7.92 20.20 -0.34
C VAL A 32 7.28 19.24 -1.35
N PRO A 33 6.64 19.75 -2.41
CA PRO A 33 5.95 18.90 -3.37
C PRO A 33 6.94 18.17 -4.27
N LEU A 34 6.65 16.90 -4.56
CA LEU A 34 7.25 16.15 -5.66
C LEU A 34 6.23 15.95 -6.79
N SER A 35 4.98 15.66 -6.44
CA SER A 35 3.89 15.45 -7.38
C SER A 35 2.59 15.77 -6.66
N THR A 36 2.04 16.97 -6.87
CA THR A 36 0.81 17.41 -6.21
C THR A 36 -0.38 16.46 -6.45
N THR A 37 -0.39 15.72 -7.56
CA THR A 37 -1.42 14.72 -7.85
C THR A 37 -1.27 13.43 -7.03
N LEU A 38 -0.03 13.04 -6.70
CA LEU A 38 0.30 11.73 -6.12
C LEU A 38 0.80 11.78 -4.68
N ASP A 39 1.31 12.92 -4.23
CA ASP A 39 1.86 13.11 -2.89
C ASP A 39 0.81 12.82 -1.82
N THR A 40 1.11 11.82 -1.00
CA THR A 40 0.29 11.46 0.16
C THR A 40 1.14 11.58 1.42
N VAL A 41 0.75 12.45 2.35
CA VAL A 41 1.38 12.53 3.68
C VAL A 41 0.83 11.40 4.56
N CYS A 42 1.74 10.57 5.06
CA CYS A 42 1.43 9.44 5.93
C CYS A 42 2.69 9.04 6.72
N ALA A 43 2.63 7.93 7.46
CA ALA A 43 3.65 7.57 8.45
C ALA A 43 4.16 6.13 8.32
N MET A 44 5.41 5.93 8.74
CA MET A 44 5.98 4.63 9.09
C MET A 44 5.92 4.45 10.61
N THR A 45 5.54 3.27 11.07
CA THR A 45 5.37 2.98 12.50
C THR A 45 5.82 1.55 12.81
N ARG A 46 6.05 1.23 14.10
CA ARG A 46 6.49 -0.12 14.50
C ARG A 46 5.35 -1.14 14.58
N SER A 47 4.10 -0.69 14.59
CA SER A 47 2.94 -1.57 14.74
C SER A 47 1.71 -1.04 14.01
N VAL A 48 0.76 -1.92 13.69
CA VAL A 48 -0.52 -1.52 13.08
C VAL A 48 -1.35 -0.65 14.03
N ALA A 49 -1.25 -0.87 15.35
CA ALA A 49 -1.92 -0.04 16.34
C ALA A 49 -1.41 1.41 16.30
N ASP A 50 -0.08 1.59 16.23
CA ASP A 50 0.54 2.91 16.08
C ASP A 50 0.14 3.57 14.76
N ALA A 51 0.11 2.79 13.65
CA ALA A 51 -0.33 3.30 12.35
C ALA A 51 -1.75 3.87 12.40
N ILE A 52 -2.66 3.21 13.12
CA ILE A 52 -4.04 3.69 13.32
C ILE A 52 -4.03 5.01 14.10
N VAL A 53 -3.35 5.06 15.25
CA VAL A 53 -3.31 6.28 16.10
C VAL A 53 -2.73 7.46 15.34
N VAL A 54 -1.58 7.27 14.66
CA VAL A 54 -0.95 8.33 13.87
C VAL A 54 -1.84 8.74 12.71
N HIS A 55 -2.51 7.80 12.05
CA HIS A 55 -3.45 8.14 10.99
C HIS A 55 -4.63 8.97 11.48
N GLU A 56 -5.22 8.61 12.63
CA GLU A 56 -6.34 9.34 13.23
C GLU A 56 -5.96 10.80 13.54
N ILE A 57 -4.74 11.02 14.04
CA ILE A 57 -4.19 12.36 14.30
C ILE A 57 -3.99 13.12 13.00
N LEU A 58 -3.23 12.55 12.04
CA LEU A 58 -2.88 13.23 10.80
C LEU A 58 -4.11 13.57 9.94
N ALA A 59 -5.09 12.66 9.89
CA ALA A 59 -6.30 12.81 9.09
C ALA A 59 -7.46 13.47 9.86
N ALA A 60 -7.23 13.90 11.11
CA ALA A 60 -8.22 14.51 11.99
C ALA A 60 -9.57 13.75 12.01
N ARG A 61 -9.51 12.42 12.11
CA ARG A 61 -10.70 11.55 12.06
C ARG A 61 -10.50 10.31 12.91
N SER A 62 -11.60 9.66 13.28
CA SER A 62 -11.55 8.32 13.87
C SER A 62 -11.60 7.24 12.79
N VAL A 63 -10.87 6.15 13.03
CA VAL A 63 -10.91 4.94 12.22
C VAL A 63 -11.92 3.98 12.83
N THR A 64 -12.98 3.68 12.09
CA THR A 64 -13.93 2.63 12.48
C THR A 64 -13.24 1.27 12.39
N ARG A 65 -13.11 0.59 13.53
CA ARG A 65 -12.55 -0.76 13.60
C ARG A 65 -13.66 -1.78 13.36
N SER A 66 -13.41 -2.71 12.43
CA SER A 66 -14.25 -3.89 12.30
C SER A 66 -13.84 -4.92 13.34
N HIS A 67 -14.83 -5.50 14.01
CA HIS A 67 -14.66 -6.63 14.93
C HIS A 67 -15.11 -7.96 14.30
N ALA A 68 -15.35 -7.98 12.98
CA ALA A 68 -15.70 -9.19 12.28
C ALA A 68 -14.57 -10.24 12.45
N PRO A 69 -14.91 -11.54 12.62
CA PRO A 69 -13.92 -12.59 12.59
C PRO A 69 -13.28 -12.66 11.20
N LEU A 70 -12.06 -13.21 11.10
CA LEU A 70 -11.36 -13.36 9.81
C LEU A 70 -12.19 -14.14 8.77
N ALA A 71 -13.03 -15.09 9.22
CA ALA A 71 -13.97 -15.82 8.37
C ALA A 71 -14.97 -14.94 7.60
N GLY A 72 -15.22 -13.71 8.07
CA GLY A 72 -16.06 -12.73 7.39
C GLY A 72 -15.34 -11.93 6.29
N TYR A 73 -14.02 -12.07 6.15
CA TYR A 73 -13.24 -11.32 5.18
C TYR A 73 -12.99 -12.11 3.91
N ARG A 74 -13.21 -11.45 2.76
CA ARG A 74 -12.89 -11.94 1.42
C ARG A 74 -11.74 -11.11 0.87
N LEU A 75 -10.61 -11.76 0.65
CA LEU A 75 -9.36 -11.13 0.20
C LEU A 75 -9.06 -11.60 -1.22
N ALA A 76 -9.03 -10.67 -2.16
CA ALA A 76 -8.66 -10.94 -3.55
C ALA A 76 -7.18 -10.62 -3.76
N MET A 77 -6.40 -11.64 -4.12
CA MET A 77 -4.98 -11.53 -4.40
C MET A 77 -4.76 -11.47 -5.91
N VAL A 78 -4.24 -10.34 -6.40
CA VAL A 78 -3.97 -10.15 -7.82
C VAL A 78 -2.65 -10.82 -8.18
N ARG A 79 -2.68 -11.78 -9.12
CA ARG A 79 -1.47 -12.47 -9.59
C ARG A 79 -0.67 -11.64 -10.60
N THR A 80 -1.39 -10.93 -11.48
CA THR A 80 -0.79 -10.14 -12.56
C THR A 80 0.08 -9.02 -12.00
N LEU A 81 1.30 -8.85 -12.54
CA LEU A 81 2.29 -7.82 -12.16
C LEU A 81 2.91 -8.01 -10.76
N MET A 82 2.10 -8.27 -9.74
CA MET A 82 2.53 -8.23 -8.33
C MET A 82 3.50 -9.35 -7.94
N LEU A 83 3.46 -10.48 -8.65
CA LEU A 83 4.31 -11.65 -8.41
C LEU A 83 5.30 -11.90 -9.55
N ASP A 84 5.33 -11.03 -10.57
CA ASP A 84 6.24 -11.15 -11.69
C ASP A 84 7.66 -10.81 -11.21
N ASP A 85 8.64 -11.69 -11.49
CA ASP A 85 10.06 -11.55 -11.11
C ASP A 85 10.32 -11.26 -9.61
N VAL A 86 9.41 -11.69 -8.73
CA VAL A 86 9.57 -11.54 -7.29
C VAL A 86 10.74 -12.38 -6.75
N ASP A 87 11.52 -11.82 -5.83
CA ASP A 87 12.57 -12.57 -5.13
C ASP A 87 12.02 -13.81 -4.42
N ALA A 88 12.76 -14.93 -4.46
CA ALA A 88 12.31 -16.20 -3.91
C ALA A 88 12.02 -16.14 -2.40
N THR A 89 12.77 -15.34 -1.64
CA THR A 89 12.55 -15.15 -0.20
C THR A 89 11.24 -14.41 0.05
N VAL A 90 10.97 -13.37 -0.73
CA VAL A 90 9.73 -12.58 -0.68
C VAL A 90 8.53 -13.44 -1.09
N ALA A 91 8.66 -14.20 -2.18
CA ALA A 91 7.65 -15.16 -2.62
C ALA A 91 7.29 -16.17 -1.52
N GLY A 92 8.31 -16.72 -0.85
CA GLY A 92 8.12 -17.64 0.26
C GLY A 92 7.39 -16.99 1.44
N ALA A 93 7.76 -15.75 1.81
CA ALA A 93 7.08 -15.01 2.88
C ALA A 93 5.62 -14.69 2.54
N TYR A 94 5.35 -14.31 1.29
CA TYR A 94 4.01 -14.08 0.77
C TYR A 94 3.15 -15.34 0.89
N GLN A 95 3.63 -16.48 0.40
CA GLN A 95 2.89 -17.76 0.47
C GLN A 95 2.62 -18.21 1.90
N ARG A 96 3.60 -18.05 2.82
CA ARG A 96 3.38 -18.34 4.25
C ARG A 96 2.29 -17.45 4.85
N THR A 97 2.27 -16.17 4.50
CA THR A 97 1.26 -15.21 4.99
C THR A 97 -0.14 -15.61 4.51
N LEU A 98 -0.29 -15.97 3.22
CA LEU A 98 -1.58 -16.44 2.70
C LEU A 98 -2.05 -17.74 3.38
N ALA A 99 -1.13 -18.68 3.63
CA ALA A 99 -1.45 -19.91 4.34
C ALA A 99 -1.94 -19.64 5.77
N GLN A 100 -1.29 -18.72 6.49
CA GLN A 100 -1.71 -18.31 7.83
C GLN A 100 -3.10 -17.65 7.83
N LEU A 101 -3.36 -16.75 6.87
CA LEU A 101 -4.68 -16.11 6.74
C LEU A 101 -5.79 -17.13 6.45
N ARG A 102 -5.55 -18.06 5.53
CA ARG A 102 -6.49 -19.15 5.21
C ARG A 102 -6.74 -20.05 6.42
N ALA A 103 -5.69 -20.44 7.14
CA ALA A 103 -5.80 -21.26 8.35
C ALA A 103 -6.57 -20.54 9.48
N ALA A 104 -6.46 -19.21 9.54
CA ALA A 104 -7.22 -18.38 10.47
C ALA A 104 -8.67 -18.08 10.00
N GLY A 105 -9.09 -18.66 8.86
CA GLY A 105 -10.46 -18.63 8.35
C GLY A 105 -10.72 -17.61 7.24
N ALA A 106 -9.76 -16.77 6.86
CA ALA A 106 -9.98 -15.78 5.81
C ALA A 106 -10.24 -16.43 4.45
N GLN A 107 -11.19 -15.90 3.70
CA GLN A 107 -11.53 -16.37 2.36
C GLN A 107 -10.60 -15.70 1.34
N VAL A 108 -9.52 -16.38 0.96
CA VAL A 108 -8.51 -15.83 0.04
C VAL A 108 -8.71 -16.41 -1.36
N THR A 109 -8.99 -15.56 -2.33
CA THR A 109 -9.13 -15.93 -3.74
C THR A 109 -8.06 -15.24 -4.57
N GLU A 110 -7.43 -15.96 -5.47
CA GLU A 110 -6.49 -15.38 -6.41
C GLU A 110 -7.21 -15.04 -7.72
N ILE A 111 -6.99 -13.82 -8.20
CA ILE A 111 -7.61 -13.28 -9.41
C ILE A 111 -6.54 -12.79 -10.38
N ASP A 112 -6.89 -12.80 -11.66
CA ASP A 112 -6.11 -12.11 -12.69
C ASP A 112 -6.68 -10.70 -12.89
N LEU A 113 -5.81 -9.73 -13.15
CA LEU A 113 -6.18 -8.37 -13.52
C LEU A 113 -5.34 -7.97 -14.73
N PRO A 114 -5.71 -8.45 -15.93
CA PRO A 114 -4.87 -8.34 -17.13
C PRO A 114 -4.52 -6.89 -17.51
N GLU A 115 -5.37 -5.93 -17.15
CA GLU A 115 -5.19 -4.50 -17.37
C GLU A 115 -3.90 -3.98 -16.70
N LEU A 116 -3.44 -4.61 -15.62
CA LEU A 116 -2.17 -4.23 -14.98
C LEU A 116 -0.95 -4.49 -15.85
N ARG A 117 -1.04 -5.35 -16.88
CA ARG A 117 0.09 -5.57 -17.82
C ARG A 117 0.39 -4.33 -18.65
N GLU A 118 -0.58 -3.44 -18.85
CA GLU A 118 -0.39 -2.20 -19.60
C GLU A 118 0.39 -1.15 -18.80
N LEU A 119 0.47 -1.30 -17.48
CA LEU A 119 1.04 -0.29 -16.59
C LEU A 119 2.49 0.06 -16.93
N ALA A 120 3.34 -0.95 -17.21
CA ALA A 120 4.74 -0.71 -17.55
C ALA A 120 4.88 0.11 -18.84
N GLY A 121 4.04 -0.19 -19.85
CA GLY A 121 4.02 0.56 -21.11
C GLY A 121 3.54 2.00 -20.94
N LEU A 122 2.51 2.21 -20.11
CA LEU A 122 2.03 3.56 -19.78
C LEU A 122 3.08 4.37 -19.01
N MET A 123 3.71 3.78 -18.00
CA MET A 123 4.74 4.44 -17.19
C MET A 123 6.00 4.77 -18.00
N ALA A 124 6.33 3.99 -19.04
CA ALA A 124 7.46 4.26 -19.92
C ALA A 124 7.27 5.52 -20.79
N GLN A 125 6.03 5.98 -20.99
CA GLN A 125 5.72 7.21 -21.73
C GLN A 125 5.85 8.48 -20.87
N GLY A 126 6.28 8.33 -19.62
CA GLY A 126 6.28 9.38 -18.61
C GLY A 126 5.09 9.25 -17.65
N GLY A 127 5.07 10.06 -16.60
CA GLY A 127 4.02 10.03 -15.59
C GLY A 127 3.90 11.35 -14.85
N PHE A 128 2.84 11.48 -14.05
CA PHE A 128 2.53 12.71 -13.31
C PHE A 128 3.73 13.22 -12.50
N SER A 129 4.43 12.35 -11.76
CA SER A 129 5.57 12.79 -10.94
C SER A 129 6.71 13.42 -11.73
N GLY A 130 7.03 12.87 -12.91
CA GLY A 130 8.08 13.44 -13.76
C GLY A 130 7.68 14.82 -14.30
N ALA A 131 6.45 14.96 -14.78
CA ALA A 131 5.95 16.23 -15.31
C ALA A 131 5.77 17.29 -14.21
N GLU A 132 5.22 16.92 -13.05
CA GLU A 132 4.93 17.84 -11.95
C GLU A 132 6.17 18.24 -11.16
N SER A 133 7.20 17.40 -11.10
CA SER A 133 8.46 17.75 -10.41
C SER A 133 9.35 18.74 -11.17
N TYR A 134 9.12 18.88 -12.48
CA TYR A 134 9.85 19.83 -13.32
C TYR A 134 9.24 21.25 -13.29
N ALA A 135 7.93 21.35 -13.03
CA ALA A 135 7.17 22.60 -13.05
C ALA A 135 7.41 23.44 -11.78
#